data_AF-A0A7S2UKQ6-F1
#
_entry.id   AF-A0A7S2UKQ6-F1
#
_cell.length_a   1.000
_cell.length_b   1.000
_cell.length_c   1.000
_cell.angle_alpha   90.00
_cell.angle_beta   90.00
_cell.angle_gamma   90.00
#
_symmetry.space_group_name_H-M   'P 1'
#
loop_
_entity.id
_entity.type
_entity.pdbx_description
1 polymer ?
#
loop_
_entity_poly.entity_id
_entity_poly.type
_entity_poly.pdbx_seq_one_letter_code
_entity_poly.pdbx_strand_id
1 'polypeptide(L)'
;LDRLKYNLNGMKEKVLGSEMRATAAERKVQLLKQQLEEVRKEEGQQKDQSSPEMIEQMKQESQSLLEQVQQLTTQLNTVQDESKQKLQVIEHAANDEKKQLKTQMERIETEWKQAQFDLEKEKEHSVDDMAKMKSKLTHEHDMALKQADQEMRNVQMNVKEKLQFSERVTQYEKDKLAKEVEELNAKLDVGQSRAQFLSANLISAKASLIKAQIIMNQQLIEGLNSNIMRDHEINVMSHERERLLVERNQVIQEYTKERSSLRKLFRQALRLTKSRVSRVFRRDKKQQSAHGVKLIEKQENESEEESSFDETEERTTKSSTMVAVRRRNV
;
A
#
# COMPACT_ATOMS: atom_id res chain seq x y z
N LEU A 1 7.14 -6.21 -20.95
CA LEU A 1 6.36 -6.39 -22.19
C LEU A 1 6.81 -5.46 -23.30
N ASP A 2 6.81 -4.13 -23.11
CA ASP A 2 7.17 -3.21 -24.20
C ASP A 2 8.64 -3.33 -24.67
N ARG A 3 9.57 -3.61 -23.76
CA ARG A 3 10.98 -3.87 -24.10
C ARG A 3 11.16 -5.15 -24.94
N LEU A 4 10.38 -6.18 -24.67
CA LEU A 4 10.36 -7.42 -25.45
C LEU A 4 9.77 -7.18 -26.84
N LYS A 5 8.69 -6.40 -26.95
CA LYS A 5 8.13 -5.99 -28.24
C LYS A 5 9.16 -5.22 -29.08
N TYR A 6 9.92 -4.32 -28.47
CA TYR A 6 10.96 -3.57 -29.14
C TYR A 6 12.09 -4.49 -29.66
N ASN A 7 12.61 -5.39 -28.82
CA ASN A 7 13.63 -6.35 -29.22
C ASN A 7 13.15 -7.30 -30.33
N LEU A 8 11.91 -7.79 -30.23
CA LEU A 8 11.30 -8.65 -31.24
C LEU A 8 11.19 -7.93 -32.60
N ASN A 9 10.80 -6.65 -32.59
CA ASN A 9 10.73 -5.84 -33.83
C ASN A 9 12.11 -5.62 -34.44
N GLY A 10 13.13 -5.30 -33.63
CA GLY A 10 14.50 -5.14 -34.12
C GLY A 10 15.09 -6.44 -34.68
N MET A 11 14.72 -7.60 -34.14
CA MET A 11 15.11 -8.89 -34.71
C MET A 11 14.39 -9.19 -36.03
N LYS A 12 13.09 -8.88 -36.13
CA LYS A 12 12.32 -9.04 -37.38
C LYS A 12 12.90 -8.21 -38.53
N GLU A 13 13.29 -6.96 -38.27
CA GLU A 13 13.92 -6.11 -39.28
C GLU A 13 15.25 -6.68 -39.78
N LYS A 14 16.08 -7.24 -38.88
CA LYS A 14 17.34 -7.87 -39.26
C LYS A 14 17.12 -9.12 -40.12
N VAL A 15 16.13 -9.95 -39.78
CA VAL A 15 15.75 -11.14 -40.57
C VAL A 15 15.24 -10.74 -41.96
N LEU A 16 14.34 -9.76 -42.04
CA LEU A 16 13.86 -9.19 -43.31
C LEU A 16 15.01 -8.66 -44.18
N GLY A 17 15.97 -7.97 -43.57
CA GLY A 17 17.16 -7.47 -44.28
C GLY A 17 18.04 -8.59 -44.85
N SER A 18 18.21 -9.71 -44.14
CA SER A 18 18.91 -10.88 -44.67
C SER A 18 18.13 -11.61 -45.76
N GLU A 19 16.81 -11.76 -45.63
CA GLU A 19 15.96 -12.40 -46.63
C GLU A 19 15.97 -11.62 -47.95
N MET A 20 15.92 -10.28 -47.89
CA MET A 20 16.03 -9.44 -49.09
C MET A 20 17.39 -9.56 -49.80
N ARG A 21 18.49 -9.68 -49.04
CA ARG A 21 19.83 -9.90 -49.63
C ARG A 21 19.93 -11.28 -50.29
N ALA A 22 19.35 -12.32 -49.67
CA ALA A 22 19.31 -13.66 -50.25
C ALA A 22 18.50 -13.68 -51.55
N THR A 23 17.30 -13.08 -51.57
CA THR A 23 16.48 -13.00 -52.80
C THR A 23 17.14 -12.16 -53.90
N ALA A 24 17.88 -11.10 -53.57
CA ALA A 24 18.67 -10.35 -54.54
C ALA A 24 19.81 -11.17 -55.15
N ALA A 25 20.52 -11.95 -54.33
CA ALA A 25 21.57 -12.86 -54.78
C ALA A 25 21.00 -13.99 -55.67
N GLU A 26 19.87 -14.59 -55.29
CA GLU A 26 19.17 -15.61 -56.10
C GLU A 26 18.76 -15.09 -57.48
N ARG A 27 18.20 -13.87 -57.55
CA ARG A 27 17.82 -13.24 -58.83
C ARG A 27 19.03 -12.98 -59.72
N LYS A 28 20.15 -12.53 -59.13
CA LYS A 28 21.41 -12.31 -59.87
C LYS A 28 21.97 -13.62 -60.44
N VAL A 29 21.93 -14.71 -59.65
CA VAL A 29 22.35 -16.05 -60.13
C VAL A 29 21.43 -16.56 -61.23
N GLN A 30 20.11 -16.34 -61.14
CA GLN A 30 19.18 -16.72 -62.21
C GLN A 30 19.44 -15.97 -63.52
N LEU A 31 19.67 -14.65 -63.45
CA LEU A 31 20.03 -13.83 -64.62
C LEU A 31 21.32 -14.32 -65.27
N LEU A 32 22.36 -14.59 -64.48
CA LEU A 32 23.63 -15.10 -65.00
C LEU A 32 23.47 -16.48 -65.64
N LYS A 33 22.64 -17.37 -65.07
CA LYS A 33 22.33 -18.68 -65.68
C LYS A 33 21.61 -18.53 -67.02
N GLN A 34 20.67 -17.59 -67.14
CA GLN A 34 19.99 -17.31 -68.40
C GLN A 34 20.96 -16.78 -69.46
N GLN A 35 21.84 -15.85 -69.10
CA GLN A 35 22.89 -15.34 -70.00
C GLN A 35 23.85 -16.45 -70.46
N LEU A 36 24.24 -17.35 -69.56
CA LEU A 36 25.09 -18.50 -69.89
C LEU A 36 24.39 -19.46 -70.87
N GLU A 37 23.08 -19.62 -70.74
CA GLU A 37 22.27 -20.47 -71.61
C GLU A 37 22.05 -19.83 -72.99
N GLU A 38 21.97 -18.50 -73.07
CA GLU A 38 21.95 -17.73 -74.32
C GLU A 38 23.30 -17.83 -75.05
N VAL A 39 24.43 -17.58 -74.37
CA VAL A 39 25.78 -17.73 -74.96
C VAL A 39 26.01 -19.16 -75.47
N ARG A 40 25.60 -20.19 -74.73
CA ARG A 40 25.70 -21.58 -75.19
C ARG A 40 24.83 -21.90 -76.41
N LYS A 41 23.66 -21.26 -76.53
CA LYS A 41 22.80 -21.41 -77.73
C LYS A 41 23.43 -20.72 -78.93
N GLU A 42 24.03 -19.54 -78.74
CA GLU A 42 24.76 -18.81 -79.78
C GLU A 42 26.01 -19.60 -80.23
N GLU A 43 26.78 -20.18 -79.30
CA GLU A 43 27.89 -21.11 -79.60
C GLU A 43 27.42 -22.33 -80.43
N GLY A 44 26.22 -22.86 -80.15
CA GLY A 44 25.64 -23.98 -80.86
C GLY A 44 25.16 -23.63 -82.27
N GLN A 45 24.65 -22.41 -82.48
CA GLN A 45 24.12 -21.93 -83.77
C GLN A 45 25.21 -21.36 -84.69
N GLN A 46 26.28 -20.78 -84.15
CA GLN A 46 27.34 -20.14 -84.95
C GLN A 46 28.45 -21.10 -85.39
N LYS A 47 28.47 -22.35 -84.93
CA LYS A 47 29.48 -23.37 -85.29
C LYS A 47 29.64 -23.61 -86.79
N ASP A 48 28.63 -23.30 -87.60
CA ASP A 48 28.63 -23.54 -89.04
C ASP A 48 28.99 -22.29 -89.90
N GLN A 49 29.18 -21.10 -89.29
CA GLN A 49 29.41 -19.83 -90.04
C GLN A 49 30.47 -18.88 -89.47
N SER A 50 30.98 -19.12 -88.25
CA SER A 50 31.86 -18.17 -87.53
C SER A 50 33.35 -18.57 -87.56
N SER A 51 34.22 -17.57 -87.43
CA SER A 51 35.68 -17.76 -87.42
C SER A 51 36.12 -18.50 -86.14
N PRO A 52 37.20 -19.31 -86.19
CA PRO A 52 37.71 -20.05 -85.04
C PRO A 52 37.99 -19.16 -83.82
N GLU A 53 38.48 -17.93 -84.03
CA GLU A 53 38.76 -16.95 -82.98
C GLU A 53 37.50 -16.53 -82.21
N MET A 54 36.36 -16.37 -82.89
CA MET A 54 35.10 -15.96 -82.26
C MET A 54 34.49 -17.08 -81.41
N ILE A 55 34.65 -18.33 -81.85
CA ILE A 55 34.25 -19.52 -81.07
C ILE A 55 35.12 -19.68 -79.82
N GLU A 56 36.42 -19.37 -79.92
CA GLU A 56 37.35 -19.42 -78.79
C GLU A 56 37.07 -18.32 -77.77
N GLN A 57 36.71 -17.13 -78.24
CA GLN A 57 36.31 -16.00 -77.39
C GLN A 57 34.99 -16.27 -76.63
N MET A 58 33.96 -16.81 -77.31
CA MET A 58 32.71 -17.22 -76.66
C MET A 58 32.92 -18.32 -75.62
N LYS A 59 33.81 -19.28 -75.90
CA LYS A 59 34.17 -20.32 -74.92
C LYS A 59 34.81 -19.74 -73.68
N GLN A 60 35.72 -18.76 -73.82
CA GLN A 60 36.34 -18.08 -72.69
C GLN A 60 35.32 -17.30 -71.87
N GLU A 61 34.38 -16.59 -72.52
CA GLU A 61 33.28 -15.89 -71.84
C GLU A 61 32.34 -16.86 -71.11
N SER A 62 31.98 -17.97 -71.76
CA SER A 62 31.16 -19.05 -71.20
C SER A 62 31.84 -19.68 -69.98
N GLN A 63 33.16 -19.91 -70.03
CA GLN A 63 33.95 -20.40 -68.89
C GLN A 63 34.00 -19.38 -67.74
N SER A 64 34.25 -18.09 -68.05
CA SER A 64 34.29 -17.02 -67.05
C SER A 64 32.94 -16.85 -66.34
N LEU A 65 31.83 -16.86 -67.09
CA LEU A 65 30.49 -16.81 -66.52
C LEU A 65 30.20 -18.04 -65.65
N LEU A 66 30.70 -19.22 -66.02
CA LEU A 66 30.50 -20.45 -65.26
C LEU A 66 31.25 -20.43 -63.93
N GLU A 67 32.46 -19.89 -63.91
CA GLU A 67 33.24 -19.64 -62.70
C GLU A 67 32.54 -18.61 -61.80
N GLN A 68 32.01 -17.52 -62.35
CA GLN A 68 31.23 -16.54 -61.59
C GLN A 68 29.94 -17.13 -60.99
N VAL A 69 29.22 -17.96 -61.75
CA VAL A 69 28.02 -18.66 -61.25
C VAL A 69 28.40 -19.63 -60.13
N GLN A 70 29.50 -20.37 -60.26
CA GLN A 70 29.98 -21.23 -59.18
C GLN A 70 30.31 -20.41 -57.94
N GLN A 71 31.11 -19.36 -58.04
CA GLN A 71 31.48 -18.50 -56.91
C GLN A 71 30.26 -17.90 -56.19
N LEU A 72 29.29 -17.37 -56.95
CA LEU A 72 28.06 -16.81 -56.36
C LEU A 72 27.19 -17.89 -55.73
N THR A 73 27.18 -19.11 -56.28
CA THR A 73 26.47 -20.24 -55.67
C THR A 73 27.11 -20.64 -54.34
N THR A 74 28.44 -20.66 -54.26
CA THR A 74 29.14 -20.92 -52.98
C THR A 74 28.81 -19.86 -51.95
N GLN A 75 28.91 -18.57 -52.32
CA GLN A 75 28.57 -17.45 -51.44
C GLN A 75 27.11 -17.50 -50.95
N LEU A 76 26.16 -17.83 -51.84
CA LEU A 76 24.75 -17.99 -51.48
C LEU A 76 24.57 -19.09 -50.43
N ASN A 77 25.22 -20.24 -50.61
CA ASN A 77 25.17 -21.34 -49.64
C ASN A 77 25.77 -20.92 -48.28
N THR A 78 26.89 -20.19 -48.28
CA THR A 78 27.51 -19.69 -47.03
C THR A 78 26.56 -18.75 -46.28
N VAL A 79 25.96 -17.79 -46.99
CA VAL A 79 25.00 -16.84 -46.41
C VAL A 79 23.76 -17.57 -45.89
N GLN A 80 23.29 -18.59 -46.61
CA GLN A 80 22.13 -19.37 -46.20
C GLN A 80 22.41 -20.17 -44.92
N ASP A 81 23.60 -20.76 -44.80
CA ASP A 81 23.99 -21.52 -43.61
C ASP A 81 24.24 -20.61 -42.40
N GLU A 82 24.88 -19.45 -42.60
CA GLU A 82 24.99 -18.42 -41.56
C GLU A 82 23.61 -17.93 -41.08
N SER A 83 22.68 -17.73 -42.01
CA SER A 83 21.32 -17.28 -41.69
C SER A 83 20.59 -18.34 -40.84
N LYS A 84 20.70 -19.63 -41.20
CA LYS A 84 20.15 -20.74 -40.41
C LYS A 84 20.76 -20.81 -39.01
N GLN A 85 22.08 -20.66 -38.88
CA GLN A 85 22.74 -20.66 -37.58
C GLN A 85 22.31 -19.47 -36.72
N LYS A 86 22.24 -18.26 -37.29
CA LYS A 86 21.77 -17.05 -36.60
C LYS A 86 20.31 -17.22 -36.14
N LEU A 87 19.44 -17.78 -36.97
CA LEU A 87 18.05 -18.11 -36.60
C LEU A 87 17.98 -19.09 -35.42
N GLN A 88 18.76 -20.17 -35.44
CA GLN A 88 18.81 -21.12 -34.32
C GLN A 88 19.27 -20.47 -33.01
N VAL A 89 20.30 -19.62 -33.05
CA VAL A 89 20.76 -18.90 -31.86
C VAL A 89 19.68 -17.97 -31.31
N ILE A 90 18.94 -17.28 -32.18
CA ILE A 90 17.84 -16.40 -31.79
C ILE A 90 16.70 -17.20 -31.16
N GLU A 91 16.32 -18.34 -31.74
CA GLU A 91 15.27 -19.21 -31.19
C GLU A 91 15.65 -19.75 -29.81
N HIS A 92 16.90 -20.20 -29.64
CA HIS A 92 17.41 -20.64 -28.34
C HIS A 92 17.37 -19.52 -27.29
N ALA A 93 17.88 -18.34 -27.63
CA ALA A 93 17.87 -17.19 -26.72
C ALA A 93 16.44 -16.75 -26.33
N ALA A 94 15.51 -16.73 -27.30
CA ALA A 94 14.11 -16.40 -27.05
C ALA A 94 13.42 -17.44 -26.15
N ASN A 95 13.73 -18.73 -26.33
CA ASN A 95 13.20 -19.80 -25.48
C ASN A 95 13.74 -19.73 -24.05
N ASP A 96 15.00 -19.39 -23.86
CA ASP A 96 15.59 -19.22 -22.54
C ASP A 96 15.01 -17.99 -21.82
N GLU A 97 14.84 -16.87 -22.52
CA GLU A 97 14.18 -15.68 -21.96
C GLU A 97 12.72 -15.98 -21.58
N LYS A 98 11.99 -16.73 -22.42
CA LYS A 98 10.63 -17.20 -22.12
C LYS A 98 10.59 -18.07 -20.86
N LYS A 99 11.53 -18.99 -20.67
CA LYS A 99 11.63 -19.81 -19.46
C LYS A 99 11.89 -18.95 -18.22
N GLN A 100 12.84 -18.01 -18.31
CA GLN A 100 13.15 -17.10 -17.19
C GLN A 100 11.95 -16.25 -16.79
N LEU A 101 11.22 -15.69 -17.77
CA LEU A 101 10.00 -14.91 -17.51
C LEU A 101 8.90 -15.76 -16.88
N LYS A 102 8.75 -17.02 -17.31
CA LYS A 102 7.79 -17.94 -16.70
C LYS A 102 8.13 -18.21 -15.23
N THR A 103 9.40 -18.49 -14.92
CA THR A 103 9.84 -18.68 -13.53
C THR A 103 9.68 -17.41 -12.69
N GLN A 104 9.91 -16.22 -13.24
CA GLN A 104 9.67 -14.96 -12.54
C GLN A 104 8.18 -14.74 -12.26
N MET A 105 7.30 -15.05 -13.23
CA MET A 105 5.85 -14.99 -13.02
C MET A 105 5.40 -15.93 -11.92
N GLU A 106 5.85 -17.19 -11.94
CA GLU A 106 5.50 -18.19 -10.91
C GLU A 106 5.93 -17.72 -9.52
N ARG A 107 7.13 -17.15 -9.37
CA ARG A 107 7.60 -16.57 -8.10
C ARG A 107 6.70 -15.42 -7.63
N ILE A 108 6.39 -14.46 -8.51
CA ILE A 108 5.52 -13.33 -8.16
C ILE A 108 4.12 -13.83 -7.77
N GLU A 109 3.59 -14.85 -8.45
CA GLU A 109 2.30 -15.44 -8.11
C GLU A 109 2.32 -16.10 -6.73
N THR A 110 3.38 -16.82 -6.38
CA THR A 110 3.54 -17.41 -5.04
C THR A 110 3.66 -16.35 -3.95
N GLU A 111 4.45 -15.29 -4.18
CA GLU A 111 4.59 -14.17 -3.24
C GLU A 111 3.26 -13.43 -3.03
N TRP A 112 2.50 -13.25 -4.10
CA TRP A 112 1.17 -12.63 -4.04
C TRP A 112 0.18 -13.48 -3.22
N LYS A 113 0.14 -14.79 -3.47
CA LYS A 113 -0.72 -15.72 -2.71
C LYS A 113 -0.34 -15.74 -1.22
N GLN A 114 0.96 -15.72 -0.91
CA GLN A 114 1.43 -15.65 0.47
C GLN A 114 1.01 -14.34 1.15
N ALA A 115 1.22 -13.20 0.50
CA ALA A 115 0.81 -11.90 1.03
C ALA A 115 -0.70 -11.80 1.25
N GLN A 116 -1.50 -12.40 0.36
CA GLN A 116 -2.96 -12.47 0.51
C GLN A 116 -3.35 -13.34 1.72
N PHE A 117 -2.69 -14.47 1.93
CA PHE A 117 -2.93 -15.33 3.09
C PHE A 117 -2.55 -14.64 4.41
N ASP A 118 -1.41 -13.95 4.46
CA ASP A 118 -0.96 -13.23 5.65
C ASP A 118 -1.92 -12.09 6.00
N LEU A 119 -2.42 -11.34 5.00
CA LEU A 119 -3.42 -10.29 5.20
C LEU A 119 -4.76 -10.83 5.71
N GLU A 120 -5.21 -12.00 5.24
CA GLU A 120 -6.46 -12.59 5.73
C GLU A 120 -6.33 -13.03 7.20
N LYS A 121 -5.16 -13.56 7.59
CA LYS A 121 -4.86 -13.87 9.00
C LYS A 121 -4.81 -12.63 9.90
N GLU A 122 -4.18 -11.55 9.46
CA GLU A 122 -4.15 -10.30 10.23
C GLU A 122 -5.56 -9.73 10.42
N LYS A 123 -6.40 -9.83 9.39
CA LYS A 123 -7.80 -9.41 9.46
C LYS A 123 -8.60 -10.25 10.46
N GLU A 124 -8.41 -11.57 10.47
CA GLU A 124 -9.04 -12.47 11.44
C GLU A 124 -8.64 -12.11 12.88
N HIS A 125 -7.34 -11.92 13.14
CA HIS A 125 -6.86 -11.47 14.45
C HIS A 125 -7.42 -10.11 14.87
N SER A 126 -7.52 -9.16 13.94
CA SER A 126 -8.11 -7.85 14.23
C SER A 126 -9.59 -7.94 14.60
N VAL A 127 -10.36 -8.86 13.99
CA VAL A 127 -11.76 -9.09 14.34
C VAL A 127 -11.88 -9.68 15.74
N ASP A 128 -11.04 -10.65 16.08
CA ASP A 128 -11.00 -11.26 17.42
C ASP A 128 -10.66 -10.24 18.50
N ASP A 129 -9.68 -9.38 18.25
CA ASP A 129 -9.26 -8.35 19.22
C ASP A 129 -10.35 -7.28 19.40
N MET A 130 -11.05 -6.88 18.33
CA MET A 130 -12.23 -6.02 18.45
C MET A 130 -13.35 -6.69 19.27
N ALA A 131 -13.59 -7.99 19.07
CA ALA A 131 -14.60 -8.71 19.84
C ALA A 131 -14.24 -8.76 21.34
N LYS A 132 -12.97 -9.03 21.67
CA LYS A 132 -12.47 -9.00 23.05
C LYS A 132 -12.59 -7.61 23.67
N MET A 133 -12.21 -6.56 22.94
CA MET A 133 -12.29 -5.19 23.42
C MET A 133 -13.73 -4.75 23.66
N LYS A 134 -14.64 -5.09 22.74
CA LYS A 134 -16.08 -4.85 22.91
C LYS A 134 -16.62 -5.54 24.16
N SER A 135 -16.26 -6.81 24.38
CA SER A 135 -16.69 -7.57 25.57
C SER A 135 -16.18 -6.95 26.87
N LYS A 136 -14.91 -6.53 26.92
CA LYS A 136 -14.35 -5.82 28.08
C LYS A 136 -15.08 -4.50 28.35
N LEU A 137 -15.29 -3.69 27.31
CA LEU A 137 -15.98 -2.40 27.45
C LEU A 137 -17.44 -2.58 27.93
N THR A 138 -18.16 -3.57 27.40
CA THR A 138 -19.51 -3.88 27.88
C THR A 138 -19.51 -4.31 29.34
N HIS A 139 -18.53 -5.11 29.77
CA HIS A 139 -18.42 -5.55 31.15
C HIS A 139 -18.10 -4.40 32.11
N GLU A 140 -17.15 -3.53 31.74
CA GLU A 140 -16.80 -2.35 32.52
C GLU A 140 -17.98 -1.39 32.66
N HIS A 141 -18.74 -1.18 31.58
CA HIS A 141 -19.94 -0.35 31.61
C HIS A 141 -21.03 -0.95 32.51
N ASP A 142 -21.30 -2.25 32.42
CA ASP A 142 -22.28 -2.92 33.27
C ASP A 142 -21.89 -2.85 34.76
N MET A 143 -20.60 -2.94 35.08
CA MET A 143 -20.10 -2.80 36.44
C MET A 143 -20.27 -1.37 36.97
N ALA A 144 -19.98 -0.36 36.13
CA ALA A 144 -20.19 1.04 36.49
C ALA A 144 -21.66 1.36 36.75
N LEU A 145 -22.57 0.86 35.90
CA LEU A 145 -24.02 1.02 36.10
C LEU A 145 -24.49 0.38 37.42
N LYS A 146 -24.01 -0.83 37.74
CA LYS A 146 -24.33 -1.49 39.02
C LYS A 146 -23.82 -0.70 40.23
N GLN A 147 -22.65 -0.09 40.14
CA GLN A 147 -22.11 0.75 41.21
C GLN A 147 -22.95 2.02 41.39
N ALA A 148 -23.29 2.70 40.29
CA ALA A 148 -24.15 3.89 40.33
C ALA A 148 -25.55 3.57 40.92
N ASP A 149 -26.15 2.45 40.52
CA ASP A 149 -27.43 1.99 41.10
C ASP A 149 -27.32 1.73 42.61
N GLN A 150 -26.21 1.14 43.06
CA GLN A 150 -25.98 0.88 44.47
C GLN A 150 -25.80 2.18 45.26
N GLU A 151 -25.05 3.14 44.74
CA GLU A 151 -24.87 4.46 45.36
C GLU A 151 -26.21 5.20 45.47
N MET A 152 -27.02 5.17 44.42
CA MET A 152 -28.36 5.76 44.42
C MET A 152 -29.27 5.13 45.47
N ARG A 153 -29.26 3.80 45.61
CA ARG A 153 -30.00 3.09 46.66
C ARG A 153 -29.52 3.49 48.06
N ASN A 154 -28.22 3.62 48.27
CA ASN A 154 -27.65 4.06 49.54
C ASN A 154 -28.11 5.50 49.89
N VAL A 155 -28.10 6.40 48.92
CA VAL A 155 -28.62 7.77 49.10
C VAL A 155 -30.10 7.77 49.45
N GLN A 156 -30.92 6.99 48.73
CA GLN A 156 -32.35 6.86 49.02
C GLN A 156 -32.62 6.32 50.43
N MET A 157 -31.87 5.31 50.88
CA MET A 157 -31.97 4.77 52.23
C MET A 157 -31.61 5.83 53.29
N ASN A 158 -30.51 6.55 53.10
CA ASN A 158 -30.10 7.62 54.01
C ASN A 158 -31.16 8.75 54.09
N VAL A 159 -31.77 9.12 52.96
CA VAL A 159 -32.85 10.12 52.94
C VAL A 159 -34.07 9.60 53.70
N LYS A 160 -34.45 8.33 53.49
CA LYS A 160 -35.57 7.70 54.18
C LYS A 160 -35.37 7.64 55.70
N GLU A 161 -34.17 7.30 56.16
CA GLU A 161 -33.84 7.29 57.59
C GLU A 161 -33.93 8.69 58.21
N LYS A 162 -33.41 9.71 57.52
CA LYS A 162 -33.51 11.10 57.97
C LYS A 162 -34.96 11.58 58.06
N LEU A 163 -35.81 11.22 57.09
CA LEU A 163 -37.24 11.55 57.11
C LEU A 163 -37.95 10.86 58.29
N GLN A 164 -37.73 9.57 58.51
CA GLN A 164 -38.31 8.84 59.64
C GLN A 164 -37.88 9.44 61.00
N PHE A 165 -36.63 9.86 61.13
CA PHE A 165 -36.17 10.54 62.34
C PHE A 165 -36.90 11.87 62.54
N SER A 166 -37.03 12.67 61.49
CA SER A 166 -37.77 13.94 61.52
C SER A 166 -39.23 13.74 61.92
N GLU A 167 -39.90 12.71 61.39
CA GLU A 167 -41.28 12.36 61.75
C GLU A 167 -41.39 11.99 63.23
N ARG A 168 -40.46 11.18 63.77
CA ARG A 168 -40.45 10.81 65.20
C ARG A 168 -40.24 12.02 66.11
N VAL A 169 -39.34 12.93 65.76
CA VAL A 169 -39.13 14.18 66.52
C VAL A 169 -40.41 15.01 66.53
N THR A 170 -41.04 15.17 65.37
CA THR A 170 -42.30 15.91 65.23
C THR A 170 -43.42 15.28 66.06
N GLN A 171 -43.51 13.94 66.07
CA GLN A 171 -44.50 13.22 66.87
C GLN A 171 -44.25 13.38 68.37
N TYR A 172 -42.99 13.26 68.81
CA TYR A 172 -42.62 13.47 70.21
C TYR A 172 -42.97 14.88 70.69
N GLU A 173 -42.71 15.92 69.87
CA GLU A 173 -43.09 17.29 70.18
C GLU A 173 -44.61 17.47 70.29
N LYS A 174 -45.39 16.85 69.40
CA LYS A 174 -46.86 16.86 69.48
C LYS A 174 -47.36 16.19 70.76
N ASP A 175 -46.84 15.02 71.11
CA ASP A 175 -47.26 14.27 72.29
C ASP A 175 -46.91 15.02 73.59
N LYS A 176 -45.74 15.67 73.63
CA LYS A 176 -45.33 16.52 74.75
C LYS A 176 -46.31 17.68 74.94
N LEU A 177 -46.67 18.38 73.87
CA LEU A 177 -47.63 19.48 73.92
C LEU A 177 -49.04 19.01 74.31
N ALA A 178 -49.47 17.85 73.82
CA ALA A 178 -50.75 17.27 74.20
C ALA A 178 -50.83 17.01 75.71
N LYS A 179 -49.78 16.45 76.31
CA LYS A 179 -49.67 16.26 77.77
C LYS A 179 -49.68 17.59 78.53
N GLU A 180 -48.92 18.59 78.07
CA GLU A 180 -48.92 19.92 78.68
C GLU A 180 -50.33 20.55 78.64
N VAL A 181 -51.08 20.38 77.54
CA VAL A 181 -52.46 20.84 77.41
C VAL A 181 -53.41 20.07 78.35
N GLU A 182 -53.31 18.74 78.44
CA GLU A 182 -54.13 17.92 79.34
C GLU A 182 -53.90 18.27 80.81
N GLU A 183 -52.65 18.45 81.24
CA GLU A 183 -52.33 18.88 82.61
C GLU A 183 -52.89 20.25 82.95
N LEU A 184 -52.95 21.15 81.97
CA LEU A 184 -53.48 22.51 82.14
C LEU A 184 -55.01 22.51 82.13
N ASN A 185 -55.65 21.65 81.33
CA ASN A 185 -57.09 21.42 81.38
C ASN A 185 -57.53 20.72 82.67
N ALA A 186 -56.75 19.77 83.19
CA ALA A 186 -57.02 19.16 84.49
C ALA A 186 -56.92 20.17 85.64
N LYS A 187 -56.05 21.18 85.52
CA LYS A 187 -56.00 22.35 86.44
C LYS A 187 -57.14 23.35 86.17
N LEU A 188 -57.92 23.18 85.10
CA LEU A 188 -59.07 23.97 84.69
C LEU A 188 -60.40 23.45 85.22
N ASP A 189 -60.56 22.14 85.30
CA ASP A 189 -61.77 21.54 85.86
C ASP A 189 -61.88 21.65 87.39
N VAL A 190 -60.81 22.08 88.09
CA VAL A 190 -60.78 22.26 89.56
C VAL A 190 -61.24 23.68 89.99
N GLY A 191 -61.91 24.42 89.09
CA GLY A 191 -62.51 25.73 89.37
C GLY A 191 -61.53 26.89 89.14
N GLN A 192 -61.88 27.83 88.25
CA GLN A 192 -60.90 28.80 87.76
C GLN A 192 -61.20 30.28 87.90
N SER A 193 -60.11 30.99 88.18
CA SER A 193 -59.94 32.45 88.13
C SER A 193 -59.40 32.90 86.77
N ARG A 194 -59.55 34.20 86.46
CA ARG A 194 -59.11 34.89 85.23
C ARG A 194 -57.67 34.59 84.77
N ALA A 195 -56.76 34.29 85.71
CA ALA A 195 -55.36 33.96 85.41
C ALA A 195 -55.22 32.69 84.57
N GLN A 196 -56.13 31.73 84.76
CA GLN A 196 -56.01 30.44 84.10
C GLN A 196 -56.65 30.41 82.71
N PHE A 197 -57.70 31.21 82.45
CA PHE A 197 -58.18 31.48 81.08
C PHE A 197 -57.08 32.11 80.20
N LEU A 198 -56.29 33.02 80.76
CA LEU A 198 -55.12 33.58 80.07
C LEU A 198 -54.06 32.52 79.81
N SER A 199 -53.85 31.57 80.73
CA SER A 199 -52.92 30.45 80.50
C SER A 199 -53.37 29.52 79.37
N ALA A 200 -54.66 29.16 79.31
CA ALA A 200 -55.26 28.36 78.23
C ALA A 200 -55.08 29.02 76.84
N ASN A 201 -55.33 30.33 76.75
CA ASN A 201 -55.11 31.09 75.51
C ASN A 201 -53.63 31.15 75.13
N LEU A 202 -52.72 31.27 76.10
CA LEU A 202 -51.28 31.30 75.85
C LEU A 202 -50.76 29.94 75.36
N ILE A 203 -51.33 28.83 75.84
CA ILE A 203 -51.01 27.48 75.37
C ILE A 203 -51.56 27.26 73.96
N SER A 204 -52.80 27.69 73.68
CA SER A 204 -53.38 27.63 72.33
C SER A 204 -52.55 28.44 71.33
N ALA A 205 -52.10 29.64 71.72
CA ALA A 205 -51.20 30.46 70.91
C ALA A 205 -49.84 29.76 70.68
N LYS A 206 -49.26 29.12 71.70
CA LYS A 206 -48.04 28.31 71.55
C LYS A 206 -48.22 27.11 70.63
N ALA A 207 -49.32 26.38 70.73
CA ALA A 207 -49.62 25.24 69.86
C ALA A 207 -49.78 25.68 68.39
N SER A 208 -50.44 26.81 68.16
CA SER A 208 -50.53 27.43 66.83
C SER A 208 -49.17 27.87 66.29
N LEU A 209 -48.31 28.44 67.15
CA LEU A 209 -46.94 28.81 66.78
C LEU A 209 -46.10 27.59 66.38
N ILE A 210 -46.23 26.48 67.11
CA ILE A 210 -45.51 25.23 66.82
C ILE A 210 -46.00 24.60 65.51
N LYS A 211 -47.32 24.61 65.25
CA LYS A 211 -47.85 24.20 63.93
C LYS A 211 -47.27 25.02 62.79
N ALA A 212 -47.20 26.35 62.95
CA ALA A 212 -46.60 27.23 61.94
C ALA A 212 -45.09 26.93 61.75
N GLN A 213 -44.36 26.66 62.84
CA GLN A 213 -42.95 26.27 62.81
C GLN A 213 -42.74 24.94 62.06
N ILE A 214 -43.59 23.94 62.29
CA ILE A 214 -43.53 22.65 61.60
C ILE A 214 -43.75 22.84 60.10
N ILE A 215 -44.78 23.60 59.69
CA ILE A 215 -45.05 23.88 58.27
C ILE A 215 -43.87 24.59 57.62
N MET A 216 -43.29 25.59 58.31
CA MET A 216 -42.13 26.32 57.80
C MET A 216 -40.91 25.40 57.64
N ASN A 217 -40.61 24.55 58.62
CA ASN A 217 -39.52 23.59 58.54
C ASN A 217 -39.74 22.57 57.41
N GLN A 218 -40.98 22.13 57.19
CA GLN A 218 -41.33 21.18 56.14
C GLN A 218 -41.12 21.78 54.74
N GLN A 219 -41.55 23.03 54.53
CA GLN A 219 -41.28 23.78 53.30
C GLN A 219 -39.77 24.02 53.08
N LEU A 220 -39.02 24.26 54.15
CA LEU A 220 -37.57 24.47 54.08
C LEU A 220 -36.83 23.18 53.70
N ILE A 221 -37.26 22.03 54.23
CA ILE A 221 -36.74 20.71 53.86
C ILE A 221 -37.06 20.38 52.40
N GLU A 222 -38.30 20.64 51.95
CA GLU A 222 -38.69 20.42 50.55
C GLU A 222 -37.88 21.29 49.58
N GLY A 223 -37.66 22.57 49.93
CA GLY A 223 -36.80 23.47 49.16
C GLY A 223 -35.34 23.02 49.11
N LEU A 224 -34.78 22.57 50.24
CA LEU A 224 -33.41 22.03 50.30
C LEU A 224 -33.26 20.74 49.48
N ASN A 225 -34.22 19.81 49.56
CA ASN A 225 -34.19 18.59 48.76
C ASN A 225 -34.28 18.87 47.26
N SER A 226 -35.13 19.81 46.84
CA SER A 226 -35.22 20.22 45.44
C SER A 226 -33.89 20.79 44.93
N ASN A 227 -33.23 21.63 45.74
CA ASN A 227 -31.94 22.22 45.37
C ASN A 227 -30.82 21.17 45.32
N ILE A 228 -30.75 20.25 46.30
CA ILE A 228 -29.74 19.18 46.31
C ILE A 228 -29.89 18.27 45.10
N MET A 229 -31.12 17.88 44.73
CA MET A 229 -31.37 17.05 43.55
C MET A 229 -30.99 17.78 42.27
N ARG A 230 -31.30 19.08 42.18
CA ARG A 230 -30.95 19.92 41.03
C ARG A 230 -29.43 20.12 40.90
N ASP A 231 -28.75 20.40 42.01
CA ASP A 231 -27.29 20.54 42.05
C ASP A 231 -26.58 19.22 41.74
N HIS A 232 -27.15 18.09 42.18
CA HIS A 232 -26.63 16.77 41.85
C HIS A 232 -26.82 16.45 40.36
N GLU A 233 -28.00 16.70 39.78
CA GLU A 233 -28.25 16.56 38.35
C GLU A 233 -27.29 17.44 37.54
N ILE A 234 -27.10 18.70 37.94
CA ILE A 234 -26.19 19.63 37.25
C ILE A 234 -24.74 19.15 37.37
N ASN A 235 -24.26 18.79 38.57
CA ASN A 235 -22.86 18.44 38.77
C ASN A 235 -22.50 17.08 38.16
N VAL A 236 -23.33 16.05 38.33
CA VAL A 236 -23.07 14.72 37.76
C VAL A 236 -23.15 14.78 36.24
N MET A 237 -24.22 15.35 35.68
CA MET A 237 -24.37 15.42 34.22
C MET A 237 -23.35 16.35 33.58
N SER A 238 -22.96 17.46 34.21
CA SER A 238 -21.96 18.37 33.65
C SER A 238 -20.56 17.78 33.70
N HIS A 239 -20.12 17.27 34.85
CA HIS A 239 -18.76 16.75 34.99
C HIS A 239 -18.56 15.43 34.25
N GLU A 240 -19.55 14.54 34.25
CA GLU A 240 -19.43 13.28 33.51
C GLU A 240 -19.47 13.52 31.99
N ARG A 241 -20.32 14.44 31.53
CA ARG A 241 -20.32 14.85 30.11
C ARG A 241 -19.03 15.54 29.70
N GLU A 242 -18.48 16.41 30.54
CA GLU A 242 -17.21 17.09 30.27
C GLU A 242 -16.05 16.10 30.26
N ARG A 243 -16.01 15.14 31.20
CA ARG A 243 -15.05 14.04 31.21
C ARG A 243 -15.14 13.19 29.94
N LEU A 244 -16.33 12.76 29.56
CA LEU A 244 -16.55 11.96 28.34
C LEU A 244 -16.17 12.73 27.07
N LEU A 245 -16.38 14.06 27.04
CA LEU A 245 -15.93 14.91 25.93
C LEU A 245 -14.40 15.02 25.86
N VAL A 246 -13.72 15.18 27.00
CA VAL A 246 -12.24 15.20 27.06
C VAL A 246 -11.67 13.86 26.61
N GLU A 247 -12.24 12.76 27.07
CA GLU A 247 -11.81 11.40 26.70
C GLU A 247 -12.04 11.12 25.22
N ARG A 248 -13.20 11.48 24.67
CA ARG A 248 -13.45 11.42 23.21
C ARG A 248 -12.48 12.26 22.40
N ASN A 249 -12.17 13.47 22.88
CA ASN A 249 -11.24 14.37 22.19
C ASN A 249 -9.81 13.82 22.20
N GLN A 250 -9.38 13.17 23.28
CA GLN A 250 -8.09 12.47 23.33
C GLN A 250 -8.03 11.34 22.31
N VAL A 251 -9.06 10.48 22.24
CA VAL A 251 -9.15 9.40 21.26
C VAL A 251 -9.09 9.94 19.82
N ILE A 252 -9.81 11.03 19.52
CA ILE A 252 -9.75 11.69 18.20
C ILE A 252 -8.33 12.18 17.90
N GLN A 253 -7.64 12.78 18.87
CA GLN A 253 -6.26 13.24 18.68
C GLN A 253 -5.29 12.07 18.43
N GLU A 254 -5.45 10.96 19.14
CA GLU A 254 -4.66 9.74 18.93
C GLU A 254 -4.86 9.17 17.52
N TYR A 255 -6.10 8.99 17.09
CA TYR A 255 -6.39 8.58 15.71
C TYR A 255 -5.82 9.55 14.67
N THR A 256 -5.83 10.86 14.97
CA THR A 256 -5.26 11.86 14.06
C THR A 256 -3.73 11.75 13.99
N LYS A 257 -3.07 11.49 15.13
CA LYS A 257 -1.63 11.22 15.19
C LYS A 257 -1.28 9.94 14.43
N GLU A 258 -1.99 8.84 14.65
CA GLU A 258 -1.81 7.58 13.94
C GLU A 258 -1.98 7.74 12.43
N ARG A 259 -3.04 8.42 11.99
CA ARG A 259 -3.27 8.74 10.58
C ARG A 259 -2.12 9.56 9.99
N SER A 260 -1.53 10.48 10.75
CA SER A 260 -0.36 11.26 10.33
C SER A 260 0.89 10.39 10.20
N SER A 261 1.09 9.45 11.12
CA SER A 261 2.21 8.49 11.12
C SER A 261 2.10 7.51 9.95
N LEU A 262 0.91 6.97 9.68
CA LEU A 262 0.64 6.15 8.50
C LEU A 262 0.94 6.92 7.20
N ARG A 263 0.49 8.18 7.09
CA ARG A 263 0.82 9.02 5.92
C ARG A 263 2.34 9.24 5.77
N LYS A 264 3.09 9.39 6.87
CA LYS A 264 4.56 9.50 6.83
C LYS A 264 5.20 8.19 6.34
N LEU A 265 4.75 7.04 6.86
CA LEU A 265 5.22 5.72 6.42
C LEU A 265 4.91 5.47 4.94
N PHE A 266 3.70 5.76 4.47
CA PHE A 266 3.34 5.66 3.06
C PHE A 266 4.22 6.54 2.17
N ARG A 267 4.49 7.79 2.57
CA ARG A 267 5.41 8.67 1.82
C ARG A 267 6.84 8.11 1.78
N GLN A 268 7.31 7.52 2.88
CA GLN A 268 8.63 6.92 2.95
C GLN A 268 8.72 5.65 2.08
N ALA A 269 7.72 4.77 2.14
CA ALA A 269 7.60 3.63 1.26
C ALA A 269 7.60 4.07 -0.21
N LEU A 270 6.79 5.07 -0.57
CA LEU A 270 6.74 5.59 -1.94
C LEU A 270 8.09 6.17 -2.41
N ARG A 271 8.83 6.88 -1.53
CA ARG A 271 10.19 7.38 -1.81
C ARG A 271 11.17 6.22 -2.02
N LEU A 272 11.13 5.19 -1.18
CA LEU A 272 11.97 4.02 -1.32
C LEU A 272 11.67 3.26 -2.62
N THR A 273 10.40 3.10 -2.98
CA THR A 273 9.99 2.49 -4.25
C THR A 273 10.47 3.33 -5.44
N LYS A 274 10.28 4.65 -5.44
CA LYS A 274 10.81 5.55 -6.48
C LYS A 274 12.35 5.48 -6.59
N SER A 275 13.05 5.43 -5.46
CA SER A 275 14.51 5.27 -5.40
C SER A 275 14.96 3.91 -5.93
N ARG A 276 14.26 2.83 -5.57
CA ARG A 276 14.54 1.46 -6.05
C ARG A 276 14.34 1.37 -7.55
N VAL A 277 13.20 1.85 -8.05
CA VAL A 277 12.90 1.94 -9.50
C VAL A 277 13.97 2.76 -10.20
N SER A 278 14.32 3.96 -9.70
CA SER A 278 15.37 4.79 -10.29
C SER A 278 16.75 4.11 -10.28
N ARG A 279 17.10 3.36 -9.23
CA ARG A 279 18.35 2.60 -9.16
C ARG A 279 18.37 1.44 -10.15
N VAL A 280 17.26 0.73 -10.31
CA VAL A 280 17.10 -0.33 -11.31
C VAL A 280 17.27 0.27 -12.71
N PHE A 281 16.56 1.36 -13.03
CA PHE A 281 16.72 2.05 -14.32
C PHE A 281 18.16 2.54 -14.57
N ARG A 282 18.85 3.08 -13.56
CA ARG A 282 20.26 3.51 -13.70
C ARG A 282 21.21 2.32 -13.86
N ARG A 283 20.97 1.19 -13.18
CA ARG A 283 21.75 -0.04 -13.35
C ARG A 283 21.55 -0.61 -14.75
N ASP A 284 20.31 -0.69 -15.20
CA ASP A 284 19.96 -1.15 -16.56
C ASP A 284 20.60 -0.25 -17.62
N LYS A 285 20.56 1.08 -17.43
CA LYS A 285 21.19 2.03 -18.36
C LYS A 285 22.72 1.90 -18.39
N LYS A 286 23.35 1.68 -17.23
CA LYS A 286 24.80 1.40 -17.15
C LYS A 286 25.19 0.03 -17.72
N GLN A 287 24.35 -0.99 -17.54
CA GLN A 287 24.59 -2.30 -18.14
C GLN A 287 24.39 -2.26 -19.64
N GLN A 288 23.39 -1.52 -20.15
CA GLN A 288 23.21 -1.29 -21.57
C GLN A 288 24.38 -0.50 -22.19
N SER A 289 24.89 0.54 -21.51
CA SER A 289 26.06 1.27 -22.00
C SER A 289 27.33 0.40 -21.95
N ALA A 290 27.53 -0.37 -20.89
CA ALA A 290 28.66 -1.29 -20.78
C ALA A 290 28.59 -2.42 -21.81
N HIS A 291 27.38 -2.90 -22.14
CA HIS A 291 27.20 -3.92 -23.17
C HIS A 291 27.38 -3.34 -24.57
N GLY A 292 26.92 -2.10 -24.82
CA GLY A 292 27.17 -1.37 -26.06
C GLY A 292 28.65 -1.09 -26.28
N VAL A 293 29.39 -0.67 -25.24
CA VAL A 293 30.85 -0.49 -25.30
C VAL A 293 31.57 -1.82 -25.58
N LYS A 294 31.17 -2.92 -24.94
CA LYS A 294 31.74 -4.25 -25.25
C LYS A 294 31.42 -4.78 -26.65
N LEU A 295 30.29 -4.36 -27.23
CA LEU A 295 29.93 -4.69 -28.61
C LEU A 295 30.76 -3.88 -29.60
N ILE A 296 31.06 -2.62 -29.29
CA ILE A 296 31.94 -1.77 -30.10
C ILE A 296 33.40 -2.26 -29.98
N GLU A 297 33.91 -2.54 -28.77
CA GLU A 297 35.25 -3.12 -28.58
C GLU A 297 35.40 -4.48 -29.29
N LYS A 298 34.33 -5.29 -29.37
CA LYS A 298 34.35 -6.53 -30.16
C LYS A 298 34.39 -6.28 -31.66
N GLN A 299 33.63 -5.30 -32.16
CA GLN A 299 33.65 -4.96 -33.58
C GLN A 299 34.97 -4.31 -34.00
N GLU A 300 35.56 -3.48 -33.15
CA GLU A 300 36.88 -2.88 -33.41
C GLU A 300 37.98 -3.95 -33.40
N ASN A 301 37.97 -4.90 -32.45
CA ASN A 301 38.93 -6.02 -32.44
C ASN A 301 38.71 -7.00 -33.61
N GLU A 302 37.46 -7.27 -34.01
CA GLU A 302 37.17 -8.11 -35.19
C GLU A 302 37.60 -7.39 -36.50
N SER A 303 37.52 -6.05 -36.56
CA SER A 303 38.03 -5.26 -37.70
C SER A 303 39.56 -5.10 -37.72
N GLU A 304 40.22 -5.08 -36.56
CA GLU A 304 41.69 -5.10 -36.48
C GLU A 304 42.24 -6.49 -36.87
N GLU A 305 41.57 -7.59 -36.50
CA GLU A 305 41.93 -8.93 -36.95
C GLU A 305 41.72 -9.13 -38.46
N GLU A 306 40.65 -8.58 -39.06
CA GLU A 306 40.43 -8.62 -40.52
C GLU A 306 41.35 -7.67 -41.33
N SER A 307 41.90 -6.61 -40.72
CA SER A 307 42.87 -5.73 -41.40
C SER A 307 44.33 -6.21 -41.32
N SER A 308 44.60 -7.28 -40.55
CA SER A 308 45.97 -7.76 -40.32
C SER A 308 46.44 -8.87 -41.28
N PHE A 309 45.62 -9.26 -42.27
CA PHE A 309 45.93 -10.37 -43.17
C PHE A 309 46.47 -9.96 -44.55
N ASP A 310 46.79 -8.69 -44.78
CA ASP A 310 47.44 -8.28 -46.02
C ASP A 310 48.34 -7.06 -45.83
N GLU A 311 49.39 -7.20 -45.02
CA GLU A 311 50.60 -6.38 -45.17
C GLU A 311 51.84 -7.24 -44.93
N THR A 312 52.60 -7.39 -46.01
CA THR A 312 53.91 -8.03 -46.04
C THR A 312 54.92 -7.20 -45.24
N GLU A 313 55.77 -7.93 -44.53
CA GLU A 313 57.06 -7.54 -43.95
C GLU A 313 57.50 -6.06 -44.02
N GLU A 314 57.54 -5.37 -42.87
CA GLU A 314 58.79 -4.76 -42.36
C GLU A 314 58.64 -4.19 -40.93
N ARG A 315 59.56 -4.65 -40.06
CA ARG A 315 60.29 -3.85 -39.04
C ARG A 315 59.54 -3.11 -37.90
N THR A 316 59.90 -3.60 -36.70
CA THR A 316 60.54 -2.89 -35.57
C THR A 316 59.82 -2.84 -34.23
N THR A 317 60.62 -3.21 -33.24
CA THR A 317 60.42 -3.20 -31.80
C THR A 317 59.99 -1.85 -31.21
N LYS A 318 59.06 -1.87 -30.24
CA LYS A 318 59.05 -1.19 -28.92
C LYS A 318 57.62 -1.27 -28.35
N SER A 319 57.35 -2.03 -27.28
CA SER A 319 57.59 -1.70 -25.87
C SER A 319 57.14 -0.29 -25.44
N SER A 320 55.94 -0.17 -24.87
CA SER A 320 55.66 0.57 -23.62
C SER A 320 54.15 0.61 -23.33
N THR A 321 53.67 -0.07 -22.29
CA THR A 321 53.45 0.43 -20.92
C THR A 321 52.19 1.29 -20.77
N MET A 322 51.24 0.74 -20.01
CA MET A 322 49.99 1.35 -19.50
C MET A 322 50.15 2.76 -18.93
N VAL A 323 49.13 3.61 -19.09
CA VAL A 323 48.60 4.45 -17.99
C VAL A 323 47.09 4.67 -18.17
N ALA A 324 46.29 4.12 -17.26
CA ALA A 324 44.89 4.49 -17.07
C ALA A 324 44.79 5.73 -16.16
N VAL A 325 44.32 6.87 -16.67
CA VAL A 325 44.02 8.06 -15.87
C VAL A 325 42.53 8.15 -15.57
N ARG A 326 42.21 7.89 -14.31
CA ARG A 326 40.88 7.97 -13.70
C ARG A 326 40.59 9.43 -13.29
N ARG A 327 39.76 10.17 -14.02
CA ARG A 327 39.25 11.47 -13.55
C ARG A 327 37.93 11.27 -12.80
N ARG A 328 37.96 11.47 -11.48
CA ARG A 328 36.80 11.81 -10.66
C ARG A 328 36.63 13.32 -10.74
N ASN A 329 35.42 13.80 -10.99
CA ASN A 329 35.05 15.19 -10.67
C ASN A 329 33.95 15.19 -9.61
N VAL A 330 34.14 16.18 -8.73
CA VAL A 330 33.48 16.55 -7.47
C VAL A 330 31.99 16.81 -7.64
#